data_AF-Q10844-F1
#
_entry.id   AF-Q10844-F1
#
_cell.length_a   1.000
_cell.length_b   1.000
_cell.length_c   1.000
_cell.angle_alpha   90.00
_cell.angle_beta   90.00
_cell.angle_gamma   90.00
#
_symmetry.space_group_name_H-M   'P 1'
#
loop_
_entity.id
_entity.type
_entity.pdbx_description
1 polymer ?
#
loop_
_entity_poly.entity_id
_entity_poly.type
_entity_poly.pdbx_seq_one_letter_code
_entity_poly.pdbx_strand_id
1 'polypeptide(L)'
;MDTLLEAGITVVVISPNQLKNLRGRYGSAGNKDDRFDAFVLADTLRTDRSRLRPLLPDTPATATLRRTCRPRKDLVAHRVALANQLRAHLRVVFPGVVGLFADLDSPISLAFLTFLPRFDCQDRADWLSVKRLAGWLAAAGYCGRAPRPAHRCPARRHR
;
A
#
# COMPACT_ATOMS: atom_id res chain seq x y z
N MET A 1 18.31 -13.98 5.14
CA MET A 1 18.44 -14.77 3.89
C MET A 1 19.67 -14.32 3.14
N ASP A 2 19.74 -13.05 2.72
CA ASP A 2 20.87 -12.49 1.97
C ASP A 2 22.23 -12.77 2.65
N THR A 3 22.35 -12.54 3.96
CA THR A 3 23.58 -12.82 4.74
C THR A 3 24.03 -14.29 4.71
N LEU A 4 23.09 -15.24 4.68
CA LEU A 4 23.44 -16.68 4.63
C LEU A 4 23.96 -17.06 3.24
N LEU A 5 23.34 -16.52 2.20
CA LEU A 5 23.79 -16.74 0.82
C LEU A 5 25.17 -16.08 0.59
N GLU A 6 25.40 -14.88 1.13
CA GLU A 6 26.68 -14.18 1.09
C GLU A 6 27.80 -14.94 1.83
N ALA A 7 27.46 -15.65 2.92
CA ALA A 7 28.38 -16.52 3.64
C ALA A 7 28.65 -17.88 2.95
N GLY A 8 28.10 -18.11 1.75
CA GLY A 8 28.24 -19.38 1.03
C GLY A 8 27.42 -20.54 1.59
N ILE A 9 26.47 -20.27 2.50
CA ILE A 9 25.60 -21.29 3.08
C ILE A 9 24.49 -21.61 2.08
N THR A 10 24.30 -22.90 1.79
CA THR A 10 23.20 -23.36 0.94
C THR A 10 21.87 -23.17 1.67
N VAL A 11 21.03 -22.26 1.17
CA VAL A 11 19.69 -22.02 1.72
C VAL A 11 18.67 -22.78 0.89
N VAL A 12 17.73 -23.47 1.55
CA VAL A 12 16.56 -24.08 0.91
C VAL A 12 15.32 -23.47 1.53
N VAL A 13 14.37 -23.06 0.70
CA VAL A 13 13.12 -22.45 1.16
C VAL A 13 12.02 -23.50 1.19
N ILE A 14 11.47 -23.75 2.38
CA ILE A 14 10.28 -24.58 2.60
C ILE A 14 9.14 -23.65 3.03
N SER A 15 8.02 -23.67 2.31
CA SER A 15 6.90 -22.80 2.65
C SER A 15 6.25 -23.22 3.98
N PRO A 16 5.67 -22.30 4.77
CA PRO A 16 4.99 -22.66 6.03
C PRO A 16 3.86 -23.70 5.83
N ASN A 17 3.14 -23.63 4.71
CA ASN A 17 2.11 -24.60 4.35
C ASN A 17 2.70 -25.99 4.08
N GLN A 18 3.86 -26.05 3.42
CA GLN A 18 4.57 -27.31 3.21
C GLN A 18 5.05 -27.89 4.54
N LEU A 19 5.61 -27.07 5.43
CA LEU A 19 6.01 -27.51 6.77
C LEU A 19 4.82 -28.05 7.57
N LYS A 20 3.67 -27.36 7.55
CA LYS A 20 2.43 -27.84 8.18
C LYS A 20 2.04 -29.24 7.68
N ASN A 21 2.11 -29.48 6.38
CA ASN A 21 1.80 -30.78 5.79
C ASN A 21 2.84 -31.85 6.13
N LEU A 22 4.12 -31.47 6.17
CA LEU A 22 5.22 -32.37 6.52
C LEU A 22 5.11 -32.88 7.96
N ARG A 23 4.72 -32.01 8.91
CA ARG A 23 4.52 -32.41 10.31
C ARG A 23 3.55 -33.58 10.47
N GLY A 24 2.50 -33.65 9.66
CA GLY A 24 1.56 -34.77 9.64
C GLY A 24 2.20 -36.12 9.29
N ARG A 25 3.36 -36.14 8.63
CA ARG A 25 4.14 -37.37 8.37
C ARG A 25 4.90 -37.87 9.60
N TYR A 26 5.26 -36.97 10.51
CA TYR A 26 6.09 -37.28 11.69
C TYR A 26 5.28 -37.47 12.97
N GLY A 27 4.02 -37.01 12.98
CA GLY A 27 3.13 -37.22 14.12
C GLY A 27 1.74 -36.60 13.90
N SER A 28 0.79 -37.06 14.71
CA SER A 28 -0.59 -36.55 14.73
C SER A 28 -0.79 -35.37 15.67
N ALA A 29 0.20 -35.06 16.53
CA ALA A 29 0.11 -33.98 17.51
C ALA A 29 0.20 -32.61 16.83
N GLY A 30 -0.86 -31.81 16.95
CA GLY A 30 -0.95 -30.45 16.40
C GLY A 30 -0.18 -29.38 17.20
N ASN A 31 0.51 -29.77 18.28
CA ASN A 31 1.18 -28.82 19.16
C ASN A 31 2.38 -28.19 18.44
N LYS A 32 2.45 -26.86 18.42
CA LYS A 32 3.61 -26.15 17.91
C LYS A 32 4.78 -26.37 18.86
N ASP A 33 5.84 -26.98 18.36
CA ASP A 33 7.09 -27.18 19.08
C ASP A 33 8.23 -26.83 18.10
N ASP A 34 8.98 -25.77 18.40
CA ASP A 34 10.05 -25.27 17.54
C ASP A 34 11.18 -26.32 17.39
N ARG A 35 11.41 -27.16 18.41
CA ARG A 35 12.39 -28.26 18.34
C ARG A 35 11.92 -29.33 17.37
N PHE A 36 10.63 -29.65 17.40
CA PHE A 36 10.01 -30.56 16.45
C PHE A 36 10.02 -29.99 15.02
N ASP A 37 9.68 -28.72 14.84
CA ASP A 37 9.72 -28.05 13.53
C ASP A 37 11.16 -28.05 12.96
N ALA A 38 12.19 -27.81 13.79
CA ALA A 38 13.58 -27.90 13.40
C ALA A 38 13.99 -29.33 12.98
N PHE A 39 13.55 -30.35 13.73
CA PHE A 39 13.77 -31.76 13.38
C PHE A 39 13.12 -32.12 12.05
N VAL A 40 11.84 -31.75 11.85
CA VAL A 40 11.10 -32.01 10.60
C VAL A 40 11.79 -31.34 9.42
N LEU A 41 12.24 -30.09 9.56
CA LEU A 41 12.96 -29.39 8.48
C LEU A 41 14.30 -30.06 8.15
N ALA A 42 15.09 -30.44 9.16
CA ALA A 42 16.37 -31.11 8.97
C ALA A 42 16.19 -32.49 8.32
N ASP A 43 15.21 -33.26 8.77
CA ASP A 43 14.93 -34.59 8.22
C ASP A 43 14.38 -34.50 6.79
N THR A 44 13.49 -33.55 6.52
CA THR A 44 13.00 -33.29 5.16
C THR A 44 14.15 -32.90 4.23
N LEU A 45 15.09 -32.07 4.67
CA LEU A 45 16.28 -31.72 3.88
C LEU A 45 17.17 -32.94 3.60
N ARG A 46 17.22 -33.89 4.54
CA ARG A 46 17.98 -35.14 4.42
C ARG A 46 17.31 -36.13 3.47
N THR A 47 16.00 -36.35 3.59
CA THR A 47 15.28 -37.37 2.80
C THR A 47 14.87 -36.90 1.41
N ASP A 48 14.43 -35.64 1.29
CA ASP A 48 13.79 -35.11 0.09
C ASP A 48 14.73 -34.20 -0.71
N ARG A 49 16.05 -34.30 -0.48
CA ARG A 49 17.06 -33.40 -1.08
C ARG A 49 16.95 -33.24 -2.59
N SER A 50 16.62 -34.31 -3.31
CA SER A 50 16.44 -34.30 -4.77
C SER A 50 15.21 -33.53 -5.24
N ARG A 51 14.21 -33.35 -4.37
CA ARG A 51 12.97 -32.62 -4.64
C ARG A 51 13.08 -31.15 -4.24
N LEU A 52 13.99 -30.82 -3.33
CA LEU A 52 14.20 -29.48 -2.83
C LEU A 52 15.23 -28.74 -3.68
N ARG A 53 14.87 -27.55 -4.15
CA ARG A 53 15.78 -26.70 -4.93
C ARG A 53 16.46 -25.70 -4.00
N PRO A 54 17.80 -25.63 -4.00
CA PRO A 54 18.51 -24.55 -3.34
C PRO A 54 18.07 -23.18 -3.86
N LEU A 55 18.00 -22.21 -2.96
CA LEU A 55 17.84 -20.81 -3.30
C LEU A 55 19.15 -20.34 -3.92
N LEU A 56 19.09 -19.98 -5.20
CA LEU A 56 20.22 -19.38 -5.88
C LEU A 56 20.29 -17.88 -5.54
N PRO A 57 21.49 -17.34 -5.31
CA PRO A 57 21.68 -15.90 -5.22
C PRO A 57 21.12 -15.20 -6.46
N ASP A 58 20.44 -14.09 -6.25
CA ASP A 58 19.91 -13.29 -7.36
C ASP A 58 21.02 -12.66 -8.19
N THR A 59 20.74 -12.42 -9.47
CA THR A 59 21.63 -11.60 -10.30
C THR A 59 21.75 -10.18 -9.71
N PRO A 60 22.88 -9.46 -9.94
CA PRO A 60 23.04 -8.08 -9.48
C PRO A 60 21.90 -7.14 -9.93
N ALA A 61 21.38 -7.34 -11.14
CA ALA A 61 20.23 -6.59 -11.66
C ALA A 61 18.94 -6.85 -10.85
N THR A 62 18.63 -8.12 -10.55
CA THR A 62 17.47 -8.49 -9.74
C THR A 62 17.60 -8.02 -8.29
N ALA A 63 18.79 -8.11 -7.70
CA ALA A 63 19.07 -7.60 -6.36
C ALA A 63 18.85 -6.07 -6.30
N THR A 64 19.32 -5.34 -7.31
CA THR A 64 19.13 -3.89 -7.44
C THR A 64 17.66 -3.52 -7.58
N LEU A 65 16.92 -4.21 -8.46
CA LEU A 65 15.48 -4.01 -8.62
C LEU A 65 14.74 -4.23 -7.29
N ARG A 66 15.06 -5.29 -6.56
CA ARG A 66 14.46 -5.57 -5.25
C ARG A 66 14.77 -4.47 -4.24
N ARG A 67 16.01 -3.99 -4.19
CA ARG A 67 16.45 -2.89 -3.31
C ARG A 67 15.71 -1.59 -3.62
N THR A 68 15.39 -1.30 -4.88
CA THR A 68 14.61 -0.10 -5.27
C THR A 68 13.10 -0.28 -5.07
N CYS A 69 12.57 -1.47 -5.31
CA CYS A 69 11.12 -1.72 -5.18
C CYS A 69 10.64 -1.75 -3.72
N ARG A 70 11.45 -2.22 -2.78
CA ARG A 70 11.09 -2.24 -1.34
C ARG A 70 10.75 -0.83 -0.79
N PRO A 71 11.66 0.16 -0.82
CA PRO A 71 11.37 1.50 -0.32
C PRO A 71 10.25 2.18 -1.12
N ARG A 72 10.10 1.90 -2.42
CA ARG A 72 8.94 2.39 -3.19
C ARG A 72 7.62 1.88 -2.61
N LYS A 73 7.51 0.59 -2.27
CA LYS A 73 6.29 0.03 -1.65
C LYS A 73 6.00 0.69 -0.31
N ASP A 74 7.05 0.89 0.50
CA ASP A 74 6.94 1.54 1.81
C ASP A 74 6.46 3.00 1.66
N LEU A 75 7.01 3.74 0.69
CA LEU A 75 6.62 5.12 0.39
C LEU A 75 5.17 5.22 -0.11
N VAL A 76 4.69 4.26 -0.92
CA VAL A 76 3.29 4.23 -1.36
C VAL A 76 2.36 3.98 -0.17
N ALA A 77 2.70 3.02 0.70
CA ALA A 77 1.93 2.75 1.92
C ALA A 77 1.90 3.98 2.85
N HIS A 78 3.05 4.65 3.01
CA HIS A 78 3.17 5.88 3.78
C HIS A 78 2.33 7.02 3.19
N ARG A 79 2.36 7.22 1.87
CA ARG A 79 1.52 8.23 1.19
C ARG A 79 0.04 7.99 1.44
N VAL A 80 -0.44 6.74 1.34
CA VAL A 80 -1.84 6.38 1.60
C VAL A 80 -2.20 6.64 3.08
N ALA A 81 -1.32 6.26 4.01
CA ALA A 81 -1.52 6.52 5.43
C ALA A 81 -1.62 8.03 5.73
N LEU A 82 -0.70 8.84 5.20
CA LEU A 82 -0.71 10.30 5.34
C LEU A 82 -1.96 10.92 4.71
N ALA A 83 -2.37 10.48 3.51
CA ALA A 83 -3.58 10.99 2.87
C ALA A 83 -4.85 10.66 3.68
N ASN A 84 -4.90 9.49 4.33
CA ASN A 84 -5.99 9.11 5.22
C ASN A 84 -5.98 9.92 6.52
N GLN A 85 -4.81 10.17 7.11
CA GLN A 85 -4.67 11.02 8.29
C GLN A 85 -5.09 12.46 7.98
N LEU A 86 -4.65 13.02 6.85
CA LEU A 86 -5.05 14.33 6.36
C LEU A 86 -6.57 14.41 6.15
N ARG A 87 -7.17 13.38 5.52
CA ARG A 87 -8.62 13.30 5.36
C ARG A 87 -9.36 13.32 6.69
N ALA A 88 -8.89 12.56 7.68
CA ALA A 88 -9.48 12.53 9.01
C ALA A 88 -9.40 13.89 9.69
N HIS A 89 -8.25 14.57 9.59
CA HIS A 89 -8.06 15.90 10.13
C HIS A 89 -8.97 16.94 9.47
N LEU A 90 -9.04 16.96 8.13
CA LEU A 90 -9.88 17.89 7.37
C LEU A 90 -11.38 17.70 7.65
N ARG A 91 -11.84 16.48 7.94
CA ARG A 91 -13.24 16.26 8.36
C ARG A 91 -13.61 16.99 9.65
N VAL A 92 -12.65 17.23 10.54
CA VAL A 92 -12.86 17.94 11.80
C VAL A 92 -12.77 19.45 11.60
N VAL A 93 -11.71 19.92 10.94
CA VAL A 93 -11.40 21.36 10.89
C VAL A 93 -12.04 22.08 9.70
N PHE A 94 -12.26 21.40 8.57
CA PHE A 94 -12.76 22.02 7.34
C PHE A 94 -13.39 20.96 6.40
N PRO A 95 -14.58 20.44 6.75
CA PRO A 95 -15.18 19.31 6.03
C PRO A 95 -15.47 19.61 4.56
N GLY A 96 -15.68 20.89 4.19
CA GLY A 96 -15.96 21.32 2.81
C GLY A 96 -14.84 21.05 1.80
N VAL A 97 -13.58 20.90 2.23
CA VAL A 97 -12.47 20.51 1.32
C VAL A 97 -12.56 19.03 0.94
N VAL A 98 -13.14 18.20 1.81
CA VAL A 98 -13.13 16.75 1.63
C VAL A 98 -14.07 16.39 0.47
N GLY A 99 -13.47 16.03 -0.67
CA GLY A 99 -14.20 15.72 -1.90
C GLY A 99 -14.21 16.86 -2.93
N LEU A 100 -13.58 18.01 -2.64
CA LEU A 100 -13.40 19.10 -3.60
C LEU A 100 -12.57 18.67 -4.82
N PHE A 101 -11.59 17.80 -4.60
CA PHE A 101 -10.77 17.16 -5.63
C PHE A 101 -10.90 15.64 -5.54
N ALA A 102 -10.61 14.94 -6.64
CA ALA A 102 -10.69 13.48 -6.71
C ALA A 102 -9.78 12.80 -5.67
N ASP A 103 -8.54 13.26 -5.57
CA ASP A 103 -7.52 12.74 -4.66
C ASP A 103 -6.96 13.88 -3.78
N LEU A 104 -6.86 13.65 -2.47
CA LEU A 104 -6.37 14.64 -1.51
C LEU A 104 -4.86 14.89 -1.64
N ASP A 105 -4.12 13.90 -2.14
CA ASP A 105 -2.68 13.97 -2.44
C ASP A 105 -2.40 14.35 -3.90
N SER A 106 -3.42 14.79 -4.65
CA SER A 106 -3.19 15.37 -5.98
C SER A 106 -2.44 16.71 -5.88
N PRO A 107 -1.63 17.07 -6.89
CA PRO A 107 -0.90 18.34 -6.90
C PRO A 107 -1.81 19.57 -6.68
N ILE A 108 -3.01 19.57 -7.27
CA ILE A 108 -3.97 20.67 -7.10
C ILE A 108 -4.56 20.72 -5.68
N SER A 109 -4.86 19.57 -5.08
CA SER A 109 -5.35 19.50 -3.70
C SER A 109 -4.28 19.99 -2.72
N LEU A 110 -3.03 19.56 -2.89
CA LEU A 110 -1.92 20.03 -2.06
C LEU A 110 -1.68 21.54 -2.24
N ALA A 111 -1.76 22.06 -3.47
CA ALA A 111 -1.68 23.50 -3.73
C ALA A 111 -2.84 24.28 -3.08
N PHE A 112 -4.03 23.69 -3.00
CA PHE A 112 -5.15 24.29 -2.29
C PHE A 112 -4.93 24.28 -0.77
N LEU A 113 -4.36 23.20 -0.23
CA LEU A 113 -4.08 23.08 1.19
C LEU A 113 -2.97 24.03 1.67
N THR A 114 -2.00 24.40 0.84
CA THR A 114 -1.03 25.45 1.17
C THR A 114 -1.66 26.85 1.21
N PHE A 115 -2.80 27.03 0.55
CA PHE A 115 -3.59 28.26 0.59
C PHE A 115 -4.57 28.28 1.77
N LEU A 116 -4.95 27.12 2.32
CA LEU A 116 -5.93 26.95 3.39
C LEU A 116 -5.64 27.75 4.68
N PRO A 117 -4.39 27.96 5.14
CA PRO A 117 -4.12 28.81 6.30
C PRO A 117 -4.65 30.25 6.21
N ARG A 118 -4.99 30.73 5.00
CA ARG A 118 -5.69 32.01 4.82
C ARG A 118 -7.14 31.99 5.32
N PHE A 119 -7.71 30.81 5.50
CA PHE A 119 -9.07 30.51 5.95
C PHE A 119 -9.03 29.91 7.36
N ASP A 120 -8.62 30.72 8.33
CA ASP A 120 -8.56 30.34 9.75
C ASP A 120 -9.94 30.34 10.44
N CYS A 121 -10.93 31.03 9.86
CA CYS A 121 -12.31 31.03 10.33
C CYS A 121 -13.30 30.89 9.16
N GLN A 122 -14.55 30.56 9.50
CA GLN A 122 -15.62 30.42 8.52
C GLN A 122 -15.84 31.71 7.70
N ASP A 123 -15.73 32.91 8.30
CA ASP A 123 -15.90 34.17 7.57
C ASP A 123 -14.87 34.34 6.45
N ARG A 124 -13.61 33.93 6.68
CA ARG A 124 -12.58 33.93 5.64
C ARG A 124 -12.81 32.82 4.64
N ALA A 125 -13.31 31.66 5.06
CA ALA A 125 -13.71 30.61 4.15
C ALA A 125 -14.81 31.08 3.19
N ASP A 126 -15.80 31.82 3.69
CA ASP A 126 -16.91 32.37 2.91
C ASP A 126 -16.46 33.45 1.91
N TRP A 127 -15.30 34.07 2.15
CA TRP A 127 -14.65 34.93 1.17
C TRP A 127 -14.28 34.17 -0.11
N LEU A 128 -14.07 32.86 -0.06
CA LEU A 128 -13.80 32.01 -1.22
C LEU A 128 -15.09 31.72 -2.01
N SER A 129 -15.61 32.74 -2.69
CA SER A 129 -16.73 32.58 -3.61
C SER A 129 -16.35 31.68 -4.79
N VAL A 130 -17.36 31.08 -5.43
CA VAL A 130 -17.18 30.25 -6.64
C VAL A 130 -16.33 30.94 -7.70
N LYS A 131 -16.53 32.26 -7.90
CA LYS A 131 -15.74 33.07 -8.85
C LYS A 131 -14.26 33.13 -8.47
N ARG A 132 -13.95 33.31 -7.18
CA ARG A 132 -12.57 33.37 -6.68
C ARG A 132 -11.90 32.02 -6.74
N LEU A 133 -12.61 30.95 -6.38
CA LEU A 133 -12.12 29.59 -6.53
C LEU A 133 -11.83 29.25 -8.00
N ALA A 134 -12.73 29.60 -8.92
CA ALA A 134 -12.50 29.41 -10.36
C ALA A 134 -11.28 30.19 -10.87
N GLY A 135 -11.10 31.44 -10.44
CA GLY A 135 -9.92 32.24 -10.75
C GLY A 135 -8.62 31.64 -10.20
N TRP A 136 -8.67 31.12 -8.97
CA TRP A 136 -7.52 30.42 -8.37
C TRP A 136 -7.20 29.12 -9.11
N LEU A 137 -8.21 28.32 -9.47
CA LEU A 137 -8.02 27.09 -10.26
C LEU A 137 -7.39 27.38 -11.62
N ALA A 138 -7.84 28.44 -12.31
CA ALA A 138 -7.24 28.87 -13.57
C ALA A 138 -5.76 29.29 -13.39
N ALA A 139 -5.46 30.07 -12.35
CA ALA A 139 -4.09 30.49 -12.04
C ALA A 139 -3.18 29.32 -11.65
N ALA A 140 -3.74 28.28 -11.02
CA ALA A 140 -3.02 27.05 -10.68
C ALA A 140 -2.84 26.10 -11.89
N GLY A 141 -3.32 26.47 -13.08
CA GLY A 141 -3.24 25.65 -14.29
C GLY A 141 -4.18 24.43 -14.26
N TYR A 142 -5.22 24.46 -13.42
CA TYR A 142 -6.20 23.37 -13.35
C TYR A 142 -7.12 23.42 -14.57
N CYS A 143 -6.86 22.55 -15.54
CA CYS A 143 -7.65 22.45 -16.77
C CYS A 143 -9.07 21.89 -16.56
N GLY A 144 -9.42 21.47 -15.34
CA GLY A 144 -10.67 20.77 -15.05
C GLY A 144 -10.72 19.38 -15.70
N ARG A 145 -11.47 18.46 -15.10
CA ARG A 145 -11.94 17.29 -15.84
C ARG A 145 -13.26 17.68 -16.50
N ALA A 146 -13.41 17.38 -17.80
CA ALA A 146 -14.72 17.38 -18.42
C ALA A 146 -15.70 16.56 -17.55
N PRO A 147 -16.91 17.05 -17.27
CA PRO A 147 -17.84 16.37 -16.39
C PRO A 147 -18.07 14.95 -16.91
N ARG A 148 -17.88 13.96 -16.05
CA ARG A 148 -18.20 12.57 -16.37
C ARG A 148 -19.72 12.54 -16.63
N PRO A 149 -20.21 12.09 -17.80
CA PRO A 149 -21.64 12.06 -18.05
C PRO A 149 -22.30 11.23 -16.94
N ALA A 150 -23.27 11.85 -16.25
CA ALA A 150 -24.05 11.17 -15.25
C ALA A 150 -24.70 9.96 -15.92
N HIS A 151 -24.29 8.76 -15.52
CA HIS A 151 -24.99 7.55 -15.86
C HIS A 151 -26.39 7.67 -15.23
N ARG A 152 -27.40 8.03 -16.05
CA ARG A 152 -28.80 7.91 -15.65
C ARG A 152 -29.04 6.44 -15.35
N CYS A 153 -29.12 6.10 -14.07
CA CYS A 153 -29.72 4.84 -13.66
C CYS A 153 -31.20 4.92 -14.08
N PRO A 154 -31.70 3.99 -14.92
CA PRO A 154 -33.10 4.03 -15.32
C PRO A 154 -33.97 3.78 -14.09
N ALA A 155 -34.82 4.77 -13.77
CA ALA A 155 -35.82 4.65 -12.73
C ALA A 155 -36.68 3.41 -13.03
N ARG A 156 -36.58 2.39 -12.18
CA ARG A 156 -37.54 1.29 -12.13
C ARG A 156 -38.90 1.87 -11.76
N ARG A 157 -39.79 1.97 -12.75
CA ARG A 157 -41.23 2.03 -12.51
C ARG A 157 -41.65 0.69 -11.90
N HIS A 158 -42.10 0.71 -10.65
CA HIS A 158 -42.96 -0.33 -10.13
C HIS A 158 -44.29 0.33 -9.74
N ARG A 159 -45.32 -0.15 -10.45
CA ARG A 159 -46.77 -0.14 -10.23
C ARG A 159 -47.37 0.88 -9.28
#